data_AF-A0A1Z9TW10-F1
#
_entry.id   AF-A0A1Z9TW10-F1
#
_cell.length_a   1.000
_cell.length_b   1.000
_cell.length_c   1.000
_cell.angle_alpha   90.00
_cell.angle_beta   90.00
_cell.angle_gamma   90.00
#
_symmetry.space_group_name_H-M   'P 1'
#
loop_
_entity.id
_entity.type
_entity.pdbx_description
1 polymer ?
#
loop_
_entity_poly.entity_id
_entity_poly.type
_entity_poly.pdbx_seq_one_letter_code
_entity_poly.pdbx_strand_id
1 'polypeptide(L)' 'ELSVRSANCLKNDNIVYIGDLILKTESEMLRTPNFGRKSLNEIKEVLTSMGLHLGMDVSEWPPENIEELAKKHEDQY' A
#
# COMPACT_ATOMS: atom_id res chain seq x y z
N GLU A 1 0.38 13.42 2.09
CA GLU A 1 -0.42 12.92 0.96
C GLU A 1 0.46 12.19 -0.02
N LEU A 2 -0.01 11.09 -0.61
CA LEU A 2 0.71 10.37 -1.65
C LEU A 2 0.62 11.13 -2.97
N SER A 3 1.70 11.15 -3.75
CA SER A 3 1.65 11.73 -5.09
C SER A 3 0.71 10.93 -6.01
N VAL A 4 0.10 11.59 -6.99
CA VAL A 4 -0.76 10.94 -8.01
C VAL A 4 -0.02 9.78 -8.69
N ARG A 5 1.30 9.91 -8.91
CA ARG A 5 2.12 8.82 -9.47
C ARG A 5 2.22 7.63 -8.52
N SER A 6 2.51 7.87 -7.24
CA SER A 6 2.60 6.79 -6.26
C SER A 6 1.26 6.06 -6.12
N ALA A 7 0.14 6.80 -6.03
CA ALA A 7 -1.20 6.21 -5.98
C ALA A 7 -1.55 5.38 -7.24
N ASN A 8 -1.23 5.88 -8.43
CA ASN A 8 -1.47 5.14 -9.68
C ASN A 8 -0.60 3.88 -9.79
N CYS A 9 0.64 3.91 -9.31
CA CYS A 9 1.51 2.72 -9.32
C CYS A 9 0.96 1.62 -8.40
N LEU A 10 0.51 2.01 -7.20
CA LEU A 10 -0.12 1.08 -6.26
C LEU A 10 -1.38 0.45 -6.85
N LYS A 11 -2.26 1.27 -7.44
CA LYS A 11 -3.48 0.79 -8.09
C LYS A 11 -3.20 -0.17 -9.25
N ASN A 12 -2.18 0.11 -10.05
CA ASN A 12 -1.78 -0.76 -11.17
C ASN A 12 -1.19 -2.10 -10.70
N ASP A 13 -0.58 -2.14 -9.51
CA ASP A 13 -0.01 -3.35 -8.91
C ASP A 13 -1.03 -4.09 -8.01
N ASN A 14 -2.32 -3.72 -8.10
CA ASN A 14 -3.43 -4.19 -7.26
C ASN A 14 -3.19 -3.99 -5.75
N ILE A 15 -2.38 -3.01 -5.37
CA ILE A 15 -2.17 -2.60 -3.98
C ILE A 15 -3.21 -1.53 -3.66
N VAL A 16 -4.32 -1.96 -3.08
CA VAL A 16 -5.44 -1.07 -2.72
C VAL A 16 -5.37 -0.69 -1.24
N TYR A 17 -4.92 -1.62 -0.40
CA TYR A 17 -4.87 -1.42 1.05
C TYR A 17 -3.44 -1.25 1.57
N ILE A 18 -3.34 -0.61 2.73
CA ILE A 18 -2.07 -0.52 3.46
C ILE A 18 -1.56 -1.91 3.84
N GLY A 19 -2.46 -2.85 4.15
CA GLY A 19 -2.10 -4.25 4.44
C GLY A 19 -1.35 -4.91 3.27
N ASP A 20 -1.84 -4.75 2.05
CA ASP A 20 -1.15 -5.26 0.86
C ASP A 20 0.22 -4.60 0.65
N LEU A 21 0.30 -3.30 0.97
CA LEU A 21 1.52 -2.52 0.80
C LEU A 21 2.62 -2.94 1.78
N ILE A 22 2.30 -3.10 3.06
CA ILE A 22 3.29 -3.43 4.10
C ILE A 22 3.82 -4.86 3.95
N LEU A 23 3.06 -5.78 3.34
CA LEU A 23 3.52 -7.13 3.02
C LEU A 23 4.58 -7.13 1.90
N LYS A 24 4.61 -6.10 1.05
CA LYS A 24 5.61 -5.98 -0.02
C LYS A 24 6.94 -5.47 0.52
N THR A 25 8.01 -6.05 0.04
CA THR A 25 9.37 -5.62 0.35
C THR A 25 9.80 -4.45 -0.54
N GLU A 26 10.76 -3.65 -0.09
CA GLU A 26 11.33 -2.55 -0.88
C GLU A 26 11.87 -3.02 -2.24
N SER A 27 12.45 -4.22 -2.28
CA SER A 27 12.97 -4.81 -3.52
C SER A 27 11.85 -5.17 -4.50
N GLU A 28 10.67 -5.57 -4.02
CA GLU A 28 9.52 -5.82 -4.88
C GLU A 28 8.96 -4.52 -5.43
N MET A 29 8.80 -3.51 -4.56
CA MET A 29 8.33 -2.19 -4.97
C MET A 29 9.23 -1.57 -6.05
N LEU A 30 10.56 -1.70 -5.92
CA LEU A 30 11.51 -1.21 -6.93
C LEU A 30 11.53 -2.02 -8.24
N ARG A 31 10.97 -3.23 -8.25
CA ARG A 31 10.79 -4.03 -9.47
C ARG A 31 9.52 -3.61 -10.23
N THR A 32 8.57 -2.98 -9.57
CA THR A 32 7.32 -2.53 -10.20
C THR A 32 7.61 -1.45 -11.26
N PRO A 33 7.17 -1.64 -12.51
CA PRO A 33 7.39 -0.66 -13.58
C PRO A 33 6.71 0.67 -13.22
N ASN A 34 7.42 1.77 -13.44
CA ASN A 34 7.03 3.15 -13.05
C ASN A 34 7.14 3.47 -11.55
N PHE A 35 7.59 2.53 -10.72
CA PHE A 35 7.87 2.76 -9.32
C PHE A 35 9.34 3.15 -9.12
N GLY A 36 9.59 4.37 -8.63
CA GLY A 36 10.94 4.91 -8.48
C GLY A 36 11.34 5.14 -7.03
N ARG A 37 12.64 5.40 -6.79
CA ARG A 37 13.19 5.69 -5.45
C ARG A 37 12.46 6.84 -4.73
N LYS A 38 12.01 7.85 -5.49
CA LYS A 38 11.23 8.97 -4.93
C LYS A 38 9.87 8.49 -4.40
N SER A 39 9.13 7.70 -5.20
CA SER A 39 7.84 7.11 -4.78
C SER A 39 8.02 6.13 -3.62
N LEU A 40 9.11 5.36 -3.59
CA LEU A 40 9.44 4.50 -2.46
C LEU A 40 9.62 5.31 -1.17
N ASN A 41 10.39 6.40 -1.21
CA ASN A 41 10.61 7.25 -0.04
C ASN A 41 9.32 7.92 0.42
N GLU A 42 8.49 8.43 -0.50
CA GLU A 42 7.17 8.98 -0.17
C GLU A 42 6.31 7.96 0.59
N ILE A 43 6.27 6.71 0.11
CA ILE A 43 5.54 5.63 0.79
C ILE A 43 6.15 5.32 2.15
N LYS A 44 7.47 5.19 2.25
CA LYS A 44 8.15 4.89 3.52
C LYS A 44 7.91 5.98 4.56
N GLU A 45 7.93 7.25 4.17
CA GLU A 45 7.62 8.36 5.08
C GLU A 45 6.18 8.29 5.61
N VAL A 46 5.21 7.97 4.74
CA VAL A 46 3.81 7.77 5.13
C VAL A 46 3.65 6.56 6.04
N LEU A 47 4.30 5.44 5.75
CA LEU A 47 4.25 4.26 6.62
C LEU A 47 4.90 4.55 7.97
N THR A 48 6.05 5.23 7.97
CA THR A 48 6.77 5.59 9.19
C THR A 48 5.93 6.52 10.08
N SER A 49 5.16 7.45 9.50
CA SER A 49 4.27 8.32 10.28
C SER A 49 3.11 7.56 10.93
N MET A 50 2.75 6.39 10.40
CA MET A 50 1.79 5.45 10.99
C MET A 50 2.44 4.39 11.90
N GLY A 51 3.77 4.40 12.05
CA GLY A 51 4.51 3.39 12.79
C GLY A 51 4.65 2.04 12.05
N LEU A 52 4.43 2.03 10.74
CA LEU A 52 4.49 0.86 9.87
C LEU A 52 5.76 0.90 9.00
N HIS A 53 6.12 -0.24 8.41
CA HIS A 53 7.23 -0.36 7.46
C HIS A 53 6.91 -1.39 6.36
N LEU A 54 7.72 -1.38 5.30
CA LEU A 54 7.63 -2.35 4.20
C LEU A 54 8.28 -3.67 4.61
N GLY A 55 7.76 -4.79 4.11
CA GLY A 55 8.22 -6.14 4.45
C GLY A 55 7.79 -6.60 5.84
N MET A 56 6.71 -6.04 6.39
CA MET A 56 6.08 -6.56 7.60
C MET A 56 5.42 -7.90 7.29
N ASP A 57 5.54 -8.85 8.22
CA ASP A 57 4.79 -10.10 8.16
C ASP A 57 3.49 -9.93 8.95
N VAL A 58 2.36 -9.95 8.24
CA VAL A 58 1.02 -9.84 8.82
C VAL A 58 0.26 -11.10 8.46
N SER A 59 0.35 -12.10 9.34
CA SER A 59 -0.28 -13.42 9.16
C SER A 59 -1.81 -13.39 9.17
N GLU A 60 -2.43 -12.31 9.62
CA GLU A 60 -3.88 -12.11 9.68
C GLU A 60 -4.43 -11.26 8.51
N TRP A 61 -3.60 -11.01 7.49
CA TRP A 61 -4.01 -10.31 6.27
C TRP A 61 -4.07 -11.28 5.07
N PRO A 62 -5.11 -11.21 4.21
CA PRO A 62 -6.27 -10.33 4.28
C PRO A 62 -7.33 -10.84 5.27
N PRO A 63 -8.05 -9.95 5.97
CA PRO A 63 -9.20 -10.34 6.80
C PRO A 63 -10.33 -10.90 5.94
N GLU A 64 -11.06 -11.90 6.44
CA GLU A 64 -12.14 -12.59 5.70
C GLU A 64 -13.24 -11.62 5.19
N ASN A 65 -13.44 -10.49 5.86
CA ASN A 65 -14.46 -9.49 5.53
C ASN A 65 -13.90 -8.27 4.78
N ILE A 66 -12.78 -8.41 4.07
CA ILE A 66 -12.15 -7.28 3.35
C ILE A 66 -13.10 -6.61 2.35
N GLU A 67 -13.93 -7.38 1.63
CA GLU A 67 -14.91 -6.85 0.69
C GLU A 67 -16.03 -6.05 1.38
N GLU A 68 -16.51 -6.51 2.54
CA GLU A 68 -17.53 -5.80 3.31
C GLU A 68 -16.97 -4.49 3.90
N LEU A 69 -15.74 -4.51 4.39
CA LEU A 69 -15.04 -3.33 4.91
C LEU A 69 -14.82 -2.28 3.82
N ALA A 70 -14.43 -2.72 2.62
CA ALA A 70 -14.25 -1.84 1.47
C ALA A 70 -15.55 -1.14 1.09
N LYS A 71 -16.63 -1.92 0.96
CA LYS A 71 -17.96 -1.43 0.59
C LYS A 71 -18.49 -0.39 1.56
N LYS A 72 -18.28 -0.63 2.86
CA LYS A 72 -18.71 0.26 3.94
C LYS A 72 -17.98 1.62 3.91
N HIS A 73 -16.76 1.66 3.37
CA HIS A 73 -15.97 2.88 3.23
C HIS A 73 -16.26 3.63 1.93
N GLU A 74 -16.63 2.93 0.84
CA GLU A 74 -17.11 3.53 -0.41
C GLU A 74 -18.47 4.20 -0.23
N ASP A 75 -19.39 3.60 0.54
CA ASP A 75 -20.71 4.16 0.79
C ASP A 75 -20.70 5.43 1.68
N GLN A 76 -19.56 5.74 2.31
CA GLN A 76 -19.40 6.87 3.23
C GLN A 76 -18.85 8.14 2.57
N TYR A 77 -18.59 8.13 1.26
CA TYR A 77 -18.08 9.26 0.47
C TYR A 77 -18.97 9.59 -0.74
#